data_AF-A0A838J6N8-F1
#
_entry.id   AF-A0A838J6N8-F1
#
_cell.length_a   1.000
_cell.length_b   1.000
_cell.length_c   1.000
_cell.angle_alpha   90.00
_cell.angle_beta   90.00
_cell.angle_gamma   90.00
#
_symmetry.space_group_name_H-M   'P 1'
#
loop_
_entity.id
_entity.type
_entity.pdbx_description
1 polymer ?
#
loop_
_entity_poly.entity_id
_entity_poly.type
_entity_poly.pdbx_seq_one_letter_code
_entity_poly.pdbx_strand_id
1 'polypeptide(L)' 'MSTDYLTEMDYKVVVNHEQQYSIWPSEKPNPAGWQDAGKQGPKADCLSHIKDIWTDMRPLS' A
#
# COMPACT_ATOMS: atom_id res chain seq x y z
N MET A 1 -25.73 -20.94 0.39
CA MET A 1 -24.33 -21.35 0.57
C MET A 1 -23.72 -21.33 -0.82
N SER A 2 -22.76 -20.50 -1.22
CA SER A 2 -21.71 -19.74 -0.52
C SER A 2 -21.50 -18.43 -1.29
N THR A 3 -21.18 -17.34 -0.59
CA THR A 3 -20.86 -16.02 -1.19
C THR A 3 -19.36 -15.74 -1.10
N ASP A 4 -18.52 -16.77 -1.19
CA ASP A 4 -17.14 -16.69 -0.72
C ASP A 4 -16.18 -17.30 -1.74
N TYR A 5 -16.15 -16.72 -2.94
CA TYR A 5 -14.96 -16.75 -3.79
C TYR A 5 -14.50 -15.31 -4.00
N LEU A 6 -14.25 -14.61 -2.90
CA LEU A 6 -13.47 -13.38 -2.96
C LEU A 6 -12.01 -13.82 -2.91
N THR A 7 -11.38 -13.87 -4.09
CA THR A 7 -9.92 -13.79 -4.15
C THR A 7 -9.56 -12.48 -3.44
N GLU A 8 -9.02 -12.55 -2.23
CA GLU A 8 -8.59 -11.35 -1.52
C GLU A 8 -7.55 -10.66 -2.39
N MET A 9 -7.88 -9.48 -2.94
CA MET A 9 -6.95 -8.74 -3.78
C MET A 9 -5.72 -8.38 -2.96
N ASP A 10 -4.55 -8.76 -3.47
CA ASP A 10 -3.28 -8.34 -2.88
C ASP A 10 -3.02 -6.87 -3.21
N TYR A 11 -2.60 -6.14 -2.19
CA TYR A 11 -2.12 -4.77 -2.28
C TYR A 11 -0.62 -4.73 -2.04
N LYS A 12 0.02 -3.69 -2.54
CA LYS A 12 1.39 -3.34 -2.21
C LYS A 12 1.44 -1.94 -1.63
N VAL A 13 2.36 -1.72 -0.71
CA VAL A 13 2.64 -0.41 -0.16
C VAL A 13 3.51 0.34 -1.16
N VAL A 14 3.12 1.58 -1.45
CA VAL A 14 3.84 2.48 -2.35
C VAL A 14 4.18 3.79 -1.64
N VAL A 15 5.26 4.42 -2.07
CA VAL A 15 5.75 5.69 -1.54
C VAL A 15 6.05 6.67 -2.68
N ASN A 16 5.75 7.95 -2.48
CA ASN A 16 6.11 9.02 -3.41
C ASN A 16 7.33 9.82 -2.95
N HIS A 17 7.76 10.79 -3.75
CA HIS A 17 8.92 11.64 -3.45
C HIS A 17 8.76 12.54 -2.20
N GLU A 18 7.52 12.78 -1.75
CA GLU A 18 7.22 13.53 -0.52
C GLU A 18 7.17 12.63 0.74
N GLN A 19 7.63 11.37 0.64
CA GLN A 19 7.54 10.36 1.72
C GLN A 19 6.11 10.09 2.20
N GLN A 20 5.11 10.26 1.33
CA GLN A 20 3.73 9.86 1.60
C GLN A 20 3.52 8.40 1.21
N TYR A 21 2.91 7.63 2.10
CA TYR A 21 2.66 6.21 1.89
C TYR A 21 1.20 5.95 1.53
N SER A 22 0.97 4.95 0.68
CA SER A 22 -0.37 4.48 0.31
C SER A 22 -0.34 2.99 -0.02
N ILE A 23 -1.51 2.40 -0.25
CA ILE A 23 -1.65 1.06 -0.82
C ILE A 23 -2.12 1.14 -2.27
N TRP A 24 -1.63 0.22 -3.10
CA TRP A 24 -1.98 0.11 -4.51
C TRP A 24 -2.26 -1.35 -4.88
N PRO A 25 -3.18 -1.66 -5.81
CA PRO A 25 -3.37 -3.04 -6.28
C PRO A 25 -2.05 -3.63 -6.80
N SER A 26 -1.67 -4.80 -6.30
CA SER A 26 -0.39 -5.44 -6.63
C SER A 26 -0.25 -5.77 -8.12
N GLU A 27 -1.35 -6.11 -8.78
CA GLU A 27 -1.41 -6.47 -10.20
C GLU A 27 -1.28 -5.27 -11.15
N LYS A 28 -1.35 -4.03 -10.63
CA LYS A 28 -1.26 -2.82 -11.44
C LYS A 28 0.17 -2.26 -11.41
N PRO A 29 0.65 -1.71 -12.55
CA PRO A 29 1.86 -0.90 -12.53
C PRO A 29 1.69 0.30 -11.60
N ASN A 30 2.79 0.79 -11.05
CA ASN A 30 2.75 1.96 -10.19
C ASN A 30 2.35 3.21 -10.98
N PRO A 31 1.55 4.10 -10.40
CA PRO A 31 1.36 5.43 -10.94
C PRO A 31 2.72 6.16 -11.07
N ALA A 32 2.82 7.09 -12.02
CA ALA A 32 4.01 7.92 -12.17
C ALA A 32 4.35 8.64 -10.85
N GLY A 33 5.63 8.63 -10.47
CA GLY A 33 6.10 9.25 -9.23
C GLY A 33 5.92 8.41 -7.95
N TRP A 34 5.38 7.18 -8.06
CA TRP A 34 5.26 6.23 -6.95
C TRP A 34 6.18 5.02 -7.14
N GLN A 35 6.70 4.50 -6.04
CA GLN A 35 7.62 3.35 -6.01
C GLN A 35 7.15 2.33 -4.97
N ASP A 36 7.51 1.06 -5.14
CA ASP A 36 7.18 0.01 -4.15
C ASP A 36 7.98 0.23 -2.86
N ALA A 37 7.31 0.11 -1.71
CA ALA A 37 7.91 0.31 -0.38
C ALA A 37 8.25 -1.00 0.35
N GLY A 38 8.25 -2.13 -0.36
CA GLY A 38 8.73 -3.42 0.16
C GLY A 38 7.71 -4.29 0.92
N LYS A 39 6.44 -3.88 1.06
CA LYS A 39 5.36 -4.70 1.64
C LYS A 39 4.27 -4.98 0.60
N GLN A 40 3.85 -6.24 0.48
CA GLN A 40 2.70 -6.69 -0.30
C GLN A 40 1.90 -7.73 0.50
N GLY A 41 0.60 -7.82 0.26
CA GLY A 41 -0.31 -8.82 0.82
C GLY A 41 -1.72 -8.28 1.01
N PRO A 42 -2.49 -8.85 1.95
CA PRO A 42 -3.83 -8.37 2.25
C PRO A 42 -3.86 -6.89 2.62
N LYS A 43 -4.98 -6.22 2.33
CA LYS A 43 -5.17 -4.80 2.63
C LYS A 43 -4.83 -4.44 4.08
N ALA A 44 -5.26 -5.27 5.03
CA ALA A 44 -5.04 -5.03 6.47
C ALA A 44 -3.56 -5.01 6.83
N ASP A 45 -2.78 -5.98 6.33
CA ASP A 45 -1.34 -6.07 6.54
C ASP A 45 -0.57 -4.87 5.98
N CYS A 46 -0.95 -4.43 4.78
CA CYS A 46 -0.33 -3.26 4.16
C CYS A 46 -0.62 -1.97 4.95
N LEU A 47 -1.86 -1.79 5.41
CA LEU A 47 -2.24 -0.64 6.24
C LEU A 47 -1.57 -0.66 7.61
N SER A 48 -1.44 -1.84 8.24
CA SER A 48 -0.71 -1.98 9.49
C SER A 48 0.76 -1.59 9.31
N HIS A 49 1.39 -2.05 8.23
CA HIS A 49 2.78 -1.69 7.94
C HIS A 49 2.96 -0.17 7.77
N ILE A 50 2.08 0.49 7.02
CA ILE A 50 2.13 1.96 6.84
C ILE A 50 2.04 2.67 8.19
N LYS A 51 1.13 2.23 9.07
CA LYS A 51 0.96 2.81 10.41
C LYS A 51 2.24 2.69 11.25
N ASP A 52 2.99 1.60 11.10
CA ASP A 52 4.22 1.37 11.87
C ASP A 52 5.39 2.22 11.36
N ILE A 53 5.48 2.46 10.04
CA ILE A 53 6.63 3.16 9.43
C ILE A 53 6.41 4.66 9.23
N TRP A 54 5.17 5.12 9.07
CA TRP A 54 4.85 6.52 8.79
C TRP A 54 4.58 7.30 10.07
N THR A 55 5.63 7.49 10.87
CA THR A 55 5.53 8.10 12.21
C THR A 55 5.52 9.63 12.19
N ASP A 56 6.00 10.25 11.13
CA ASP A 56 5.94 11.71 10.90
C ASP A 56 5.23 11.97 9.58
N MET A 57 3.99 12.46 9.65
CA MET A 57 3.12 12.68 8.50
C MET A 57 3.20 14.08 7.92
N ARG A 58 4.16 14.90 8.36
CA ARG A 58 4.36 16.24 7.80
C ARG A 58 4.94 16.12 6.37
N PRO A 59 4.43 16.89 5.39
CA PRO A 59 5.05 17.00 4.09
C PRO A 59 6.51 17.47 4.22
N LEU A 60 7.37 17.06 3.29
CA LEU A 60 8.77 17.50 3.25
C LEU A 60 8.94 18.94 2.73
N SER A 61 7.83 19.59 2.33
CA SER A 61 7.76 20.88 1.64
C SER A 61 7.12 21.97 2.50
#